data_AF-U2R5G3-F1
#
_entry.id   AF-U2R5G3-F1
#
_cell.length_a   1.000
_cell.length_b   1.000
_cell.length_c   1.000
_cell.angle_alpha   90.00
_cell.angle_beta   90.00
_cell.angle_gamma   90.00
#
_symmetry.space_group_name_H-M   'P 1'
#
loop_
_entity.id
_entity.type
_entity.pdbx_description
1 polymer ?
#
loop_
_entity_poly.entity_id
_entity_poly.type
_entity_poly.pdbx_seq_one_letter_code
_entity_poly.pdbx_strand_id
1 'polypeptide(L)' 'WYVQNGQINFNYTGLAQNEYGWWYVEGGKINFNYNSLAANEYGWWKIDGGKVNFDFTGAVEYNSAYYTVVNGKVVF' A
#
# COMPACT_ATOMS: atom_id res chain seq x y z
N TRP A 1 9.94 10.56 0.72
CA TRP A 1 10.84 9.81 -0.19
C TRP A 1 11.28 8.54 0.53
N TYR A 2 11.50 7.46 -0.20
CA TYR A 2 12.08 6.23 0.32
C TYR A 2 13.61 6.33 0.27
N VAL A 3 14.22 6.22 1.45
CA VAL A 3 15.67 6.33 1.63
C VAL A 3 16.22 4.97 2.01
N GLN A 4 17.25 4.52 1.30
CA GLN A 4 17.93 3.27 1.54
C GLN A 4 19.43 3.52 1.51
N ASN A 5 20.16 3.02 2.50
CA ASN A 5 21.62 3.21 2.63
C ASN A 5 22.05 4.69 2.58
N GLY A 6 21.26 5.59 3.18
CA GLY A 6 21.57 7.02 3.25
C GLY A 6 21.30 7.82 1.97
N GLN A 7 20.69 7.22 0.95
CA GLN A 7 20.36 7.89 -0.32
C GLN A 7 18.90 7.64 -0.73
N ILE A 8 18.32 8.53 -1.52
CA ILE A 8 16.99 8.31 -2.09
C ILE A 8 17.08 7.17 -3.10
N ASN A 9 16.26 6.14 -2.92
CA ASN A 9 16.13 5.08 -3.91
C ASN A 9 14.92 5.36 -4.81
N PHE A 10 15.20 5.96 -5.98
CA PHE A 10 14.19 6.28 -7.00
C PHE A 10 13.61 5.05 -7.71
N ASN A 11 14.22 3.87 -7.54
CA ASN A 11 13.76 2.63 -8.16
C ASN A 11 12.78 1.84 -7.28
N TYR A 12 12.54 2.30 -6.05
CA TYR A 12 11.64 1.60 -5.14
C TYR A 12 10.17 1.90 -5.47
N THR A 13 9.41 0.83 -5.71
CA THR A 13 7.94 0.84 -5.80
C THR A 13 7.41 -0.28 -4.92
N GLY A 14 6.53 0.05 -3.96
CA GLY A 14 6.01 -0.91 -2.98
C GLY A 14 5.54 -0.24 -1.70
N LEU A 15 5.14 -1.04 -0.72
CA LEU A 15 4.74 -0.56 0.59
C LEU A 15 5.94 -0.43 1.52
N ALA A 16 6.14 0.77 2.07
CA ALA A 16 7.18 1.04 3.07
C ALA A 16 6.54 1.58 4.36
N GLN A 17 7.09 1.19 5.51
CA GLN A 17 6.61 1.61 6.83
C GLN A 17 7.43 2.78 7.38
N ASN A 18 6.75 3.71 8.05
CA ASN A 18 7.35 4.65 9.00
C ASN A 18 6.48 4.73 10.27
N GLU A 19 6.81 5.66 11.17
CA GLU A 19 6.08 5.87 12.43
C GLU A 19 4.58 6.24 12.24
N TYR A 20 4.19 6.72 11.05
CA TYR A 20 2.82 7.10 10.72
C TYR A 20 2.03 6.00 10.00
N GLY A 21 2.66 4.84 9.77
CA GLY A 21 2.04 3.67 9.14
C GLY A 21 2.72 3.25 7.84
N TRP A 22 1.99 2.47 7.05
CA TRP A 22 2.45 1.93 5.76
C TRP A 22 1.98 2.82 4.61
N TRP A 23 2.90 3.15 3.71
CA TRP A 23 2.67 4.04 2.58
C TRP A 23 3.04 3.35 1.27
N TYR A 24 2.22 3.56 0.25
CA TYR A 24 2.54 3.18 -1.10
C TYR A 24 3.52 4.19 -1.71
N VAL A 25 4.71 3.70 -2.02
CA VAL A 25 5.77 4.45 -2.68
C VAL A 25 5.82 4.01 -4.14
N GLU A 26 5.97 4.98 -5.04
CA GLU A 26 6.16 4.76 -6.46
C GLU A 26 7.28 5.68 -6.95
N GLY A 27 8.28 5.10 -7.63
CA GLY A 27 9.44 5.87 -8.08
C GLY A 27 10.20 6.56 -6.93
N GLY A 28 10.26 5.93 -5.76
CA GLY A 28 10.91 6.47 -4.56
C GLY A 28 10.13 7.56 -3.81
N LYS A 29 8.95 7.99 -4.27
CA LYS A 29 8.11 8.97 -3.56
C LYS A 29 6.79 8.36 -3.12
N ILE A 30 6.25 8.79 -1.98
CA ILE A 30 4.88 8.43 -1.59
C ILE A 30 3.93 8.91 -2.69
N ASN A 31 3.11 8.01 -3.23
CA ASN A 31 2.05 8.34 -4.17
C ASN A 31 0.74 8.50 -3.39
N PHE A 32 0.43 9.74 -3.00
CA PHE A 32 -0.80 10.10 -2.30
C PHE A 32 -2.08 9.93 -3.13
N ASN A 33 -1.96 9.70 -4.45
CA ASN A 33 -3.10 9.47 -5.32
C ASN A 33 -3.42 7.98 -5.50
N TYR A 34 -2.63 7.09 -4.91
CA TYR A 34 -2.86 5.65 -5.02
C TYR A 34 -4.00 5.20 -4.09
N ASN A 35 -5.07 4.66 -4.70
CA ASN A 35 -6.32 4.28 -4.03
C ASN A 35 -6.77 2.85 -4.38
N SER A 36 -5.83 1.90 -4.42
CA SER A 36 -6.05 0.51 -4.85
C SER A 36 -5.50 -0.51 -3.84
N LEU A 37 -5.27 -1.74 -4.26
CA LEU A 37 -4.63 -2.79 -3.45
C LEU A 37 -3.14 -2.89 -3.76
N ALA A 38 -2.30 -2.96 -2.72
CA ALA A 38 -0.87 -3.18 -2.86
C ALA A 38 -0.40 -4.31 -1.95
N ALA A 39 0.64 -5.03 -2.37
CA ALA A 39 1.20 -6.15 -1.63
C ALA A 39 2.52 -5.81 -0.94
N ASN A 40 2.77 -6.49 0.17
CA ASN A 40 4.09 -6.63 0.80
C ASN A 40 4.27 -8.07 1.32
N GLU A 41 5.32 -8.33 2.08
CA GLU A 41 5.62 -9.64 2.66
C GLU A 41 4.55 -10.16 3.64
N TYR A 42 3.66 -9.29 4.12
CA TYR A 42 2.57 -9.64 5.06
C TYR A 42 1.22 -9.85 4.37
N GLY A 43 1.15 -9.68 3.06
CA GLY A 43 -0.06 -9.88 2.24
C GLY A 43 -0.46 -8.66 1.43
N TRP A 44 -1.73 -8.63 1.02
CA TRP A 44 -2.32 -7.55 0.25
C TRP A 44 -3.16 -6.62 1.11
N TRP A 45 -3.06 -5.32 0.86
CA TRP A 45 -3.63 -4.29 1.71
C TRP A 45 -4.42 -3.26 0.91
N LYS A 46 -5.53 -2.79 1.47
CA LYS A 46 -6.28 -1.63 0.96
C LYS A 46 -5.51 -0.36 1.23
N ILE A 47 -5.27 0.41 0.18
CA ILE A 47 -4.62 1.72 0.23
C ILE A 47 -5.64 2.81 -0.08
N ASP A 48 -5.71 3.84 0.74
CA ASP A 48 -6.48 5.07 0.50
C ASP A 48 -5.56 6.28 0.68
N GLY A 49 -5.55 7.19 -0.29
CA GLY A 49 -4.69 8.37 -0.26
C GLY A 49 -3.19 8.03 -0.12
N GLY A 50 -2.76 6.89 -0.67
CA GLY A 50 -1.39 6.40 -0.55
C GLY A 50 -1.03 5.73 0.79
N LYS A 51 -1.94 5.65 1.77
CA LYS A 51 -1.70 5.00 3.07
C LYS A 51 -2.51 3.71 3.20
N VAL A 52 -1.97 2.69 3.86
CA VAL A 52 -2.77 1.50 4.24
C VAL A 52 -3.93 1.93 5.14
N ASN A 53 -5.14 1.59 4.73
CA ASN A 53 -6.36 1.83 5.49
C ASN A 53 -6.73 0.58 6.28
N PHE A 54 -6.25 0.51 7.53
CA PHE A 54 -6.57 -0.60 8.45
C PHE A 54 -8.03 -0.60 8.94
N ASP A 55 -8.76 0.50 8.76
CA ASP A 55 -10.16 0.61 9.19
C ASP A 55 -11.14 0.11 8.11
N PHE A 56 -10.67 -0.15 6.89
CA PHE A 56 -11.52 -0.60 5.80
C PHE A 56 -11.90 -2.08 5.95
N THR A 57 -13.19 -2.37 5.92
CA THR A 57 -13.73 -3.72 5.73
C THR A 57 -14.82 -3.66 4.65
N GLY A 58 -14.71 -4.53 3.64
CA GLY A 58 -15.63 -4.53 2.51
C GLY A 58 -15.08 -5.26 1.29
N ALA A 59 -15.84 -5.24 0.19
CA ALA A 59 -15.40 -5.78 -1.09
C ALA A 59 -14.65 -4.70 -1.89
N VAL A 60 -13.53 -5.07 -2.52
CA VAL A 60 -12.74 -4.21 -3.41
C VAL A 60 -12.61 -4.89 -4.75
N GLU A 61 -12.89 -4.17 -5.83
CA GLU A 61 -12.61 -4.64 -7.19
C GLU A 61 -11.14 -4.42 -7.52
N TYR A 62 -10.47 -5.47 -8.01
CA TYR A 62 -9.08 -5.42 -8.47
C TYR A 62 -8.89 -6.41 -9.62
N ASN A 63 -8.36 -5.96 -10.76
CA ASN A 63 -8.19 -6.76 -11.97
C ASN A 63 -9.46 -7.55 -12.37
N SER A 64 -10.61 -6.88 -12.38
CA SER A 64 -11.92 -7.45 -12.74
C SER A 64 -12.43 -8.58 -11.83
N ALA A 65 -11.88 -8.70 -10.62
CA ALA A 65 -12.36 -9.61 -9.59
C ALA A 65 -12.62 -8.85 -8.29
N TYR A 66 -13.57 -9.33 -7.48
CA TYR A 66 -13.84 -8.78 -6.15
C TYR A 66 -13.10 -9.56 -5.08
N TYR A 67 -12.42 -8.83 -4.21
CA TYR A 67 -11.69 -9.37 -3.06
C TYR A 67 -12.34 -8.88 -1.77
N THR A 68 -12.47 -9.79 -0.80
CA THR A 68 -12.90 -9.42 0.55
C THR A 68 -11.71 -8.83 1.29
N VAL A 69 -11.89 -7.65 1.86
CA VAL A 69 -10.92 -6.98 2.73
C VAL A 69 -11.49 -6.89 4.13
N VAL A 70 -10.70 -7.28 5.13
CA VAL A 70 -11.06 -7.18 6.55
C VAL A 70 -9.92 -6.47 7.28
N ASN A 71 -10.25 -5.39 7.99
CA ASN A 71 -9.28 -4.55 8.71
C ASN A 71 -8.08 -4.15 7.83
N GLY A 72 -8.37 -3.74 6.59
CA GLY A 72 -7.40 -3.35 5.59
C GLY A 72 -6.70 -4.49 4.85
N LYS A 73 -6.78 -5.74 5.30
CA LYS A 73 -6.09 -6.89 4.69
C LYS A 73 -7.01 -7.69 3.78
N VAL A 74 -6.53 -8.04 2.58
CA VAL A 74 -7.25 -8.97 1.68
C VAL A 74 -7.25 -10.38 2.29
N VAL A 75 -8.42 -11.02 2.24
CA VAL A 75 -8.65 -12.40 2.63
C VAL A 75 -8.78 -13.24 1.37
N PHE A 76 -8.02 -14.34 1.29
CA PHE A 76 -8.08 -15.34 0.21
C PHE A 76 -8.87 -16.56 0.65
#